data_AF-A0A9E5E9I6-F1
#
_entry.id   AF-A0A9E5E9I6-F1
#
_cell.length_a   1.000
_cell.length_b   1.000
_cell.length_c   1.000
_cell.angle_alpha   90.00
_cell.angle_beta   90.00
_cell.angle_gamma   90.00
#
_symmetry.space_group_name_H-M   'P 1'
#
loop_
_entity.id
_entity.type
_entity.pdbx_description
1 polymer ?
#
loop_
_entity_poly.entity_id
_entity_poly.type
_entity_poly.pdbx_seq_one_letter_code
_entity_poly.pdbx_strand_id
1 'polypeptide(L)'
;MIDGKFLDTTAPESIVYKVYGDTRILVSAMYMANLGATLDDRQLTDYAGPLMQWHIHDNLCWKLGDDMRPSITGITAEGGNCPAGSRRANVEIPMVHVWVVPHPCGPFAAVEGLAEGQAAVPTKERVDICGSHSH
;
A
#
# COMPACT_ATOMS: atom_id res chain seq x y z
N MET A 1 -6.23 -5.80 -9.40
CA MET A 1 -5.93 -5.56 -10.85
C MET A 1 -6.50 -4.20 -11.14
N ILE A 2 -5.74 -3.27 -11.74
CA ILE A 2 -6.24 -1.91 -12.03
C ILE A 2 -7.39 -2.02 -13.03
N ASP A 3 -8.55 -1.48 -12.69
CA ASP A 3 -9.77 -1.58 -13.49
C ASP A 3 -10.26 -0.23 -14.06
N GLY A 4 -9.54 0.86 -13.76
CA GLY A 4 -9.87 2.21 -14.21
C GLY A 4 -10.87 2.94 -13.31
N LYS A 5 -11.36 2.33 -12.23
CA LYS A 5 -12.38 2.91 -11.36
C LYS A 5 -11.75 3.60 -10.16
N PHE A 6 -11.64 4.91 -10.27
CA PHE A 6 -11.04 5.71 -9.22
C PHE A 6 -11.88 5.73 -7.93
N LEU A 7 -11.36 5.10 -6.86
CA LEU A 7 -11.95 5.08 -5.52
C LEU A 7 -13.42 4.58 -5.48
N ASP A 8 -13.76 3.60 -6.32
CA ASP A 8 -15.08 2.95 -6.29
C ASP A 8 -15.16 1.93 -5.15
N THR A 9 -15.94 2.27 -4.11
CA THR A 9 -16.09 1.41 -2.91
C THR A 9 -16.72 0.04 -3.18
N THR A 10 -17.32 -0.15 -4.36
CA THR A 10 -17.87 -1.44 -4.81
C THR A 10 -16.87 -2.31 -5.56
N ALA A 11 -15.68 -1.77 -5.89
CA ALA A 11 -14.67 -2.44 -6.70
C ALA A 11 -13.23 -2.12 -6.23
N PRO A 12 -12.83 -2.46 -4.99
CA PRO A 12 -11.46 -2.26 -4.54
C PRO A 12 -10.48 -3.18 -5.29
N GLU A 13 -9.29 -2.67 -5.64
CA GLU A 13 -8.29 -3.47 -6.37
C GLU A 13 -7.66 -4.59 -5.53
N SER A 14 -7.70 -4.46 -4.20
CA SER A 14 -7.30 -5.50 -3.26
C SER A 14 -8.01 -5.36 -1.91
N ILE A 15 -8.07 -6.47 -1.19
CA ILE A 15 -8.58 -6.54 0.18
C ILE A 15 -7.54 -7.18 1.09
N VAL A 16 -7.43 -6.67 2.31
CA VAL A 16 -6.41 -7.04 3.28
C VAL A 16 -7.06 -7.77 4.45
N TYR A 17 -6.54 -8.95 4.76
CA TYR A 17 -6.97 -9.74 5.90
C TYR A 17 -5.92 -9.72 7.00
N LYS A 18 -6.38 -9.53 8.24
CA LYS A 18 -5.61 -9.86 9.43
C LYS A 18 -5.80 -11.33 9.76
N VAL A 19 -4.71 -12.06 9.92
CA VAL A 19 -4.72 -13.52 10.13
C VAL A 19 -4.40 -13.83 11.58
N TYR A 20 -5.28 -14.59 12.23
CA TYR A 20 -5.15 -15.09 13.60
C TYR A 20 -5.26 -16.62 13.59
N GLY A 21 -4.12 -17.30 13.48
CA GLY A 21 -4.12 -18.75 13.23
C GLY A 21 -4.88 -19.06 11.93
N ASP A 22 -5.93 -19.87 12.02
CA ASP A 22 -6.78 -20.21 10.87
C ASP A 22 -7.87 -19.16 10.57
N THR A 23 -8.06 -18.19 11.46
CA THR A 23 -9.09 -17.15 11.28
C THR A 23 -8.55 -16.00 10.44
N ARG A 24 -9.35 -15.55 9.48
CA ARG A 24 -9.04 -14.39 8.62
C ARG A 24 -10.12 -13.34 8.78
N ILE A 25 -9.73 -12.14 9.20
CA ILE A 25 -10.64 -11.01 9.41
C ILE A 25 -10.33 -9.97 8.34
N LEU A 26 -11.32 -9.56 7.55
CA LEU A 26 -11.17 -8.45 6.61
C LEU A 26 -10.98 -7.15 7.39
N VAL A 27 -9.87 -6.45 7.17
CA VAL A 27 -9.51 -5.25 7.95
C VAL A 27 -9.33 -3.99 7.11
N SER A 28 -9.00 -4.12 5.83
CA SER A 28 -8.81 -2.97 4.95
C SER A 28 -9.12 -3.31 3.49
N ALA A 29 -9.55 -2.30 2.74
CA ALA A 29 -9.54 -2.29 1.28
C ALA A 29 -8.37 -1.41 0.80
N MET A 30 -7.71 -1.82 -0.28
CA MET A 30 -6.68 -1.04 -0.93
C MET A 30 -7.18 -0.58 -2.29
N TYR A 31 -7.04 0.72 -2.54
CA TYR A 31 -7.32 1.32 -3.83
C TYR A 31 -6.02 1.68 -4.53
N MET A 32 -5.98 1.44 -5.84
CA MET A 32 -4.84 1.82 -6.69
C MET A 32 -5.26 2.93 -7.64
N ALA A 33 -4.37 3.89 -7.88
CA ALA A 33 -4.55 4.87 -8.93
C ALA A 33 -4.45 4.22 -10.32
N ASN A 34 -4.86 4.97 -11.35
CA ASN A 34 -4.73 4.55 -12.72
C ASN A 34 -3.26 4.43 -13.14
N LEU A 35 -2.99 3.54 -14.10
CA LEU A 35 -1.65 3.42 -14.70
C LEU A 35 -1.18 4.78 -15.23
N GLY A 36 0.03 5.17 -14.85
CA GLY A 36 0.65 6.44 -15.25
C GLY A 36 0.43 7.59 -14.27
N ALA A 37 -0.43 7.44 -13.26
CA ALA A 37 -0.55 8.41 -12.18
C ALA A 37 0.72 8.40 -11.31
N THR A 38 1.15 9.57 -10.89
CA THR A 38 2.29 9.79 -9.97
C THR A 38 1.77 10.24 -8.60
N LEU A 39 2.60 10.17 -7.56
CA LEU A 39 2.20 10.54 -6.19
C LEU A 39 1.79 12.03 -6.04
N ASP A 40 2.24 12.89 -6.95
CA ASP A 40 1.93 14.31 -7.01
C ASP A 40 0.77 14.66 -7.95
N ASP A 41 0.11 13.65 -8.54
CA ASP A 41 -1.07 13.86 -9.38
C ASP A 41 -2.16 14.60 -8.57
N ARG A 42 -2.67 15.68 -9.17
CA ARG A 42 -3.70 16.54 -8.57
C ARG A 42 -4.99 15.78 -8.30
N GLN A 43 -5.36 14.82 -9.15
CA GLN A 43 -6.55 14.00 -8.93
C GLN A 43 -6.45 13.19 -7.62
N LEU A 44 -5.22 12.80 -7.23
CA LEU A 44 -4.95 12.06 -6.00
C LEU A 44 -4.86 12.99 -4.80
N THR A 45 -4.11 14.08 -4.92
CA THR A 45 -3.76 15.00 -3.82
C THR A 45 -4.88 15.99 -3.48
N ASP A 46 -5.74 16.35 -4.43
CA ASP A 46 -6.91 17.22 -4.18
C ASP A 46 -8.06 16.43 -3.52
N TYR A 47 -8.10 15.10 -3.66
CA TYR A 47 -9.11 14.23 -3.04
C TYR A 47 -8.77 13.93 -1.58
N ALA A 48 -9.66 14.30 -0.65
CA ALA A 48 -9.47 14.21 0.82
C ALA A 48 -8.22 14.95 1.37
N GLY A 49 -7.45 15.62 0.51
CA GLY A 49 -6.31 16.45 0.86
C GLY A 49 -5.28 15.68 1.70
N PRO A 50 -4.69 16.32 2.72
CA PRO A 50 -3.63 15.72 3.51
C PRO A 50 -4.12 14.57 4.40
N LEU A 51 -5.42 14.24 4.46
CA LEU A 51 -5.92 13.11 5.26
C LEU A 51 -5.68 11.75 4.57
N MET A 52 -5.65 11.73 3.24
CA MET A 52 -5.36 10.53 2.46
C MET A 52 -3.96 10.64 1.88
N GLN A 53 -3.02 9.97 2.54
CA GLN A 53 -1.65 9.90 2.05
C GLN A 53 -1.50 8.70 1.10
N TRP A 54 -1.28 9.01 -0.18
CA TRP A 54 -0.92 8.02 -1.17
C TRP A 54 0.54 7.59 -0.99
N HIS A 55 0.82 6.31 -1.23
CA HIS A 55 2.17 5.75 -1.24
C HIS A 55 2.36 4.80 -2.43
N ILE A 56 3.61 4.48 -2.74
CA ILE A 56 4.02 3.47 -3.72
C ILE A 56 4.87 2.40 -3.03
N HIS A 57 5.19 1.37 -3.79
CA HIS A 57 6.11 0.31 -3.41
C HIS A 57 7.17 0.10 -4.49
N ASP A 58 8.26 0.88 -4.42
CA ASP A 58 9.41 0.76 -5.34
C ASP A 58 10.42 -0.32 -4.88
N ASN A 59 10.27 -0.78 -3.64
CA ASN A 59 11.21 -1.67 -2.95
C ASN A 59 10.67 -3.08 -2.71
N LEU A 60 9.43 -3.40 -3.11
CA LEU A 60 8.87 -4.74 -2.91
C LEU A 60 9.48 -5.77 -3.86
N CYS A 61 9.85 -6.91 -3.28
CA CYS A 61 10.38 -8.06 -3.99
C CYS A 61 9.33 -9.16 -4.12
N TRP A 62 9.09 -9.58 -5.35
CA TRP A 62 8.07 -10.56 -5.71
C TRP A 62 8.71 -11.85 -6.19
N LYS A 63 8.13 -12.98 -5.77
CA LYS A 63 8.46 -14.31 -6.28
C LYS A 63 7.20 -14.98 -6.80
N LEU A 64 7.36 -15.72 -7.88
CA LEU A 64 6.32 -16.60 -8.39
C LEU A 64 6.38 -17.92 -7.62
N GLY A 65 5.30 -18.27 -6.92
CA GLY A 65 5.16 -19.58 -6.29
C GLY A 65 4.94 -20.70 -7.32
N ASP A 66 4.99 -21.94 -6.85
CA ASP A 66 4.73 -23.12 -7.70
C ASP A 66 3.30 -23.15 -8.27
N ASP A 67 2.38 -22.43 -7.62
CA ASP A 67 1.00 -22.22 -8.04
C ASP A 67 0.84 -21.09 -9.08
N MET A 68 1.96 -20.56 -9.60
CA MET A 68 2.02 -19.42 -10.52
C MET A 68 1.38 -18.14 -9.97
N ARG A 69 1.25 -18.01 -8.64
CA ARG A 69 0.75 -16.78 -8.01
C ARG A 69 1.93 -15.94 -7.51
N PRO A 70 1.94 -14.63 -7.81
CA PRO A 70 2.95 -13.74 -7.27
C PRO A 70 2.72 -13.54 -5.77
N SER A 71 3.79 -13.66 -4.99
CA SER A 71 3.80 -13.35 -3.56
C SER A 71 4.95 -12.40 -3.23
N ILE A 72 4.71 -11.54 -2.24
CA ILE A 72 5.75 -10.66 -1.70
C ILE A 72 6.65 -11.51 -0.81
N THR A 73 7.95 -11.54 -1.11
CA THR A 73 8.95 -12.28 -0.34
C THR A 73 9.79 -11.38 0.57
N GLY A 74 9.66 -10.06 0.44
CA GLY A 74 10.35 -9.08 1.26
C GLY A 74 10.51 -7.73 0.54
N ILE A 75 11.41 -6.92 1.07
CA ILE A 75 11.86 -5.65 0.47
C ILE A 75 13.30 -5.75 -0.02
N THR A 76 13.74 -4.81 -0.85
CA THR A 76 15.13 -4.71 -1.27
C THR A 76 16.07 -4.49 -0.09
N ALA A 77 17.23 -5.17 -0.11
CA ALA A 77 18.31 -4.96 0.83
C ALA A 77 19.04 -3.61 0.58
N GLU A 78 19.97 -3.26 1.47
CA GLU A 78 20.90 -2.15 1.28
C GLU A 78 21.66 -2.34 -0.04
N GLY A 79 21.48 -1.41 -0.99
CA GLY A 79 21.98 -1.53 -2.37
C GLY A 79 20.93 -1.91 -3.42
N GLY A 80 19.66 -2.11 -3.05
CA GLY A 80 18.53 -2.25 -3.99
C GLY A 80 18.33 -3.67 -4.55
N ASN A 81 19.00 -4.68 -3.99
CA ASN A 81 18.90 -6.06 -4.43
C ASN A 81 17.76 -6.81 -3.74
N CYS A 82 17.06 -7.66 -4.50
CA CYS A 82 16.03 -8.55 -3.96
C CYS A 82 16.62 -9.88 -3.46
N PRO A 83 15.96 -10.55 -2.49
CA PRO A 83 16.31 -11.91 -2.09
C PRO A 83 16.39 -12.87 -3.28
N ALA A 84 17.24 -13.90 -3.17
CA ALA A 84 17.46 -14.87 -4.25
C ALA A 84 16.14 -15.48 -4.76
N GLY A 85 15.95 -15.45 -6.08
CA GLY A 85 14.73 -15.96 -6.73
C GLY A 85 13.52 -15.01 -6.67
N SER A 86 13.70 -13.77 -6.22
CA SER A 86 12.68 -12.72 -6.28
C SER A 86 13.16 -11.52 -7.10
N ARG A 87 12.23 -10.70 -7.58
CA ARG A 87 12.51 -9.52 -8.40
C ARG A 87 11.59 -8.37 -8.03
N ARG A 88 12.03 -7.13 -8.28
CA ARG A 88 11.14 -5.97 -8.24
C ARG A 88 10.12 -6.06 -9.36
N ALA A 89 8.90 -5.60 -9.10
CA ALA A 89 7.87 -5.50 -10.11
C ALA A 89 8.13 -4.35 -11.09
N ASN A 90 8.97 -3.36 -10.72
CA ASN A 90 9.20 -2.12 -11.47
C ASN A 90 7.90 -1.43 -11.92
N VAL A 91 6.87 -1.54 -11.09
CA VAL A 91 5.58 -0.91 -11.30
C VAL A 91 5.25 -0.12 -10.04
N GLU A 92 5.27 1.19 -10.17
CA GLU A 92 4.98 2.15 -9.11
C GLU A 92 3.60 2.73 -9.37
N ILE A 93 2.61 2.21 -8.66
CA ILE A 93 1.23 2.71 -8.75
C ILE A 93 0.89 3.32 -7.40
N PRO A 94 0.54 4.61 -7.33
CA PRO A 94 0.04 5.22 -6.11
C PRO A 94 -1.13 4.42 -5.56
N MET A 95 -1.09 4.11 -4.27
CA MET A 95 -2.13 3.34 -3.58
C MET A 95 -2.43 3.94 -2.22
N VAL A 96 -3.62 3.62 -1.73
CA VAL A 96 -4.09 4.02 -0.41
C VAL A 96 -4.85 2.87 0.24
N HIS A 97 -4.61 2.69 1.54
CA HIS A 97 -5.37 1.75 2.36
C HIS A 97 -6.49 2.48 3.08
N VAL A 98 -7.67 1.86 3.08
CA VAL A 98 -8.83 2.31 3.87
C VAL A 98 -9.18 1.19 4.83
N TRP A 99 -9.09 1.47 6.13
CA TRP A 99 -9.45 0.54 7.18
C TRP A 99 -10.97 0.47 7.33
N VAL A 100 -11.51 -0.75 7.31
CA VAL A 100 -12.96 -1.02 7.52
C VAL A 100 -13.28 -1.42 8.96
N VAL A 101 -12.24 -1.51 9.80
CA VAL A 101 -12.33 -1.67 11.25
C VAL A 101 -11.59 -0.50 11.92
N PRO A 102 -11.93 -0.13 13.17
CA PRO A 102 -11.20 0.91 13.88
C PRO A 102 -9.69 0.61 13.94
N HIS A 103 -8.89 1.58 13.49
CA HIS A 103 -7.44 1.52 13.53
C HIS A 103 -6.90 2.64 14.42
N PRO A 104 -5.97 2.36 15.35
CA PRO A 104 -5.45 3.36 16.28
C PRO A 104 -4.86 4.62 15.60
N CYS A 105 -4.31 4.45 14.40
CA CYS A 105 -3.63 5.51 13.65
C CYS A 105 -4.54 6.18 12.61
N GLY A 106 -5.85 5.91 12.69
CA GLY A 106 -6.86 6.48 11.80
C GLY A 106 -7.22 5.61 10.61
N PRO A 107 -8.32 5.97 9.91
CA PRO A 107 -8.92 5.14 8.86
C PRO A 107 -8.08 5.02 7.58
N PHE A 108 -7.10 5.91 7.39
CA PHE A 108 -6.23 5.96 6.20
C PHE A 108 -4.79 5.57 6.51
N ALA A 109 -4.55 4.94 7.66
CA ALA A 109 -3.21 4.48 8.01
C ALA A 109 -2.71 3.45 6.98
N ALA A 110 -1.43 3.56 6.59
CA ALA A 110 -0.76 2.55 5.79
C ALA A 110 -0.66 1.23 6.57
N VAL A 111 -0.39 0.14 5.85
CA VAL A 111 -0.19 -1.17 6.49
C VAL A 111 1.11 -1.15 7.27
N GLU A 112 1.03 -1.44 8.56
CA GLU A 112 2.15 -1.34 9.52
C GLU A 112 3.37 -2.21 9.10
N GLY A 113 4.58 -1.71 9.37
CA GLY A 113 5.83 -2.45 9.23
C GLY A 113 6.49 -2.34 7.85
N LEU A 114 6.94 -3.44 7.27
CA LEU A 114 7.67 -3.46 5.99
C LEU A 114 6.82 -3.05 4.78
N ALA A 115 5.51 -2.83 4.98
CA ALA A 115 4.52 -2.54 3.95
C ALA A 115 3.98 -1.10 3.99
N GLU A 116 4.63 -0.18 4.71
CA GLU A 116 4.16 1.22 4.83
C GLU A 116 4.35 2.07 3.54
N GLY A 117 5.18 1.58 2.61
CA GLY A 117 5.43 2.19 1.31
C GLY A 117 6.13 3.55 1.36
N GLN A 118 6.44 4.08 0.18
CA GLN A 118 7.09 5.38 0.01
C GLN A 118 6.05 6.43 -0.39
N ALA A 119 6.05 7.62 0.20
CA ALA A 119 5.18 8.72 -0.24
C ALA A 119 6.00 9.91 -0.73
N ALA A 120 5.32 10.88 -1.34
CA ALA A 120 5.94 12.09 -1.85
C ALA A 120 6.51 13.00 -0.74
N VAL A 121 6.02 12.84 0.50
CA VAL A 121 6.45 13.63 1.66
C VAL A 121 7.47 12.86 2.52
N PRO A 122 8.39 13.56 3.21
CA PRO A 122 9.29 12.93 4.17
C PRO A 122 8.54 12.13 5.24
N THR A 123 9.14 11.07 5.78
CA THR A 123 8.52 10.21 6.82
C THR A 123 7.97 11.00 8.01
N LYS A 124 8.65 12.07 8.44
CA LYS A 124 8.20 12.94 9.54
C LYS A 124 6.92 13.73 9.25
N GLU A 125 6.53 13.85 7.98
CA GLU A 125 5.35 14.57 7.50
C GLU A 125 4.23 13.59 7.07
N ARG A 126 4.51 12.29 7.05
CA ARG A 126 3.51 11.25 6.76
C ARG A 126 2.44 11.23 7.85
N VAL A 127 1.17 11.30 7.44
CA VAL A 127 0.03 11.23 8.37
C VAL A 127 -0.58 9.83 8.48
N ASP A 128 -0.10 8.87 7.71
CA ASP A 128 -0.62 7.52 7.61
C ASP A 128 0.26 6.48 8.34
N ILE A 129 1.32 6.91 9.04
CA ILE A 129 2.20 6.02 9.82
C ILE A 129 1.91 6.17 11.32
N CYS A 130 1.84 5.04 12.01
CA CYS A 130 1.68 4.94 13.46
C CYS A 130 2.93 5.39 14.22
N GLY A 131 3.17 6.70 14.32
CA GLY A 131 4.31 7.24 15.05
C GLY A 131 4.55 8.74 14.90
N SER A 132 3.88 9.38 13.94
CA SER A 132 3.93 10.83 13.71
C SER A 132 2.83 11.60 14.46
N HIS A 133 1.87 10.89 15.10
CA HIS A 133 0.74 11.49 15.81
C HIS A 133 0.86 11.24 17.31
N SER A 134 1.17 12.28 18.07
CA SER A 134 0.91 12.28 19.51
C SER A 134 -0.60 12.38 19.72
N HIS A 135 -1.23 11.24 20.04
CA HIS A 135 -2.60 11.15 20.51
C HIS A 135 -2.69 11.44 22.01
#